data_AF-A0A1M3CPL7-F1
#
_entry.id   AF-A0A1M3CPL7-F1
#
_cell.length_a   1.000
_cell.length_b   1.000
_cell.length_c   1.000
_cell.angle_alpha   90.00
_cell.angle_beta   90.00
_cell.angle_gamma   90.00
#
_symmetry.space_group_name_H-M   'P 1'
#
loop_
_entity.id
_entity.type
_entity.pdbx_description
1 polymer ?
#
loop_
_entity_poly.entity_id
_entity_poly.type
_entity_poly.pdbx_seq_one_letter_code
_entity_poly.pdbx_strand_id
1 'polypeptide(L)'
;MNFDLNKSLQELEKSDWGNPQSNSPLEKKCLQLRQIPLNEFKADDLVRMILQNIGIEYLVPLAMERLRADPLEDRDFYPGSLLGAILEVSYQFWEKHPDLREEVEIMYNKLFVNESNEEDLTKDIIRDLKKSHLTFTEFGYYRDLIWKDQRVKQTCSGYAIKILAVIASRQPIVLEDLNALIPEPLSDKGVQMLLKNQFITYDYEGTYPAPRFFRLSKAFRKKLGL
;
A
#
# COMPACT_ATOMS: atom_id res chain seq x y z
N MET A 1 -5.96 -23.32 -3.06
CA MET A 1 -4.57 -23.02 -3.48
C MET A 1 -4.07 -24.04 -4.49
N ASN A 2 -3.29 -23.62 -5.49
CA ASN A 2 -2.77 -24.47 -6.58
C ASN A 2 -1.24 -24.64 -6.56
N PHE A 3 -0.60 -24.51 -5.39
CA PHE A 3 0.84 -24.68 -5.22
C PHE A 3 1.15 -25.52 -3.98
N ASP A 4 2.34 -26.14 -3.96
CA ASP A 4 2.78 -27.05 -2.91
C ASP A 4 3.42 -26.29 -1.76
N LEU A 5 2.80 -26.34 -0.58
CA LEU A 5 3.25 -25.62 0.62
C LEU A 5 4.54 -26.21 1.22
N ASN A 6 4.93 -27.43 0.84
CA ASN A 6 6.19 -28.01 1.28
C ASN A 6 7.40 -27.49 0.48
N LYS A 7 7.15 -26.67 -0.56
CA LYS A 7 8.18 -26.02 -1.35
C LYS A 7 8.44 -24.61 -0.84
N SER A 8 9.67 -24.18 -1.02
CA SER A 8 10.12 -22.81 -0.81
C SER A 8 9.78 -21.90 -2.00
N LEU A 9 9.84 -20.59 -1.81
CA LEU A 9 9.67 -19.63 -2.92
C LEU A 9 10.70 -19.85 -4.03
N GLN A 10 11.95 -20.16 -3.67
CA GLN A 10 13.01 -20.46 -4.64
C GLN A 10 12.64 -21.63 -5.55
N GLU A 11 12.04 -22.69 -5.00
CA GLU A 11 11.61 -23.86 -5.77
C GLU A 11 10.37 -23.58 -6.62
N LEU A 12 9.39 -22.85 -6.06
CA LEU A 12 8.16 -22.48 -6.77
C LEU A 12 8.43 -21.52 -7.94
N GLU A 13 9.30 -20.53 -7.74
CA GLU A 13 9.70 -19.57 -8.77
C GLU A 13 10.79 -20.10 -9.70
N LYS A 14 11.39 -21.25 -9.37
CA LYS A 14 12.57 -21.81 -10.07
C LYS A 14 13.69 -20.78 -10.19
N SER A 15 13.89 -19.98 -9.15
CA SER A 15 14.79 -18.83 -9.13
C SER A 15 15.66 -18.85 -7.89
N ASP A 16 16.93 -19.23 -8.09
CA ASP A 16 17.96 -19.22 -7.07
C ASP A 16 18.64 -17.85 -7.01
N TRP A 17 18.62 -17.23 -5.83
CA TRP A 17 19.23 -15.92 -5.58
C TRP A 17 20.62 -16.04 -4.92
N GLY A 18 21.14 -17.27 -4.81
CA GLY A 18 22.43 -17.57 -4.23
C GLY A 18 22.42 -17.55 -2.70
N ASN A 19 23.63 -17.55 -2.12
CA ASN A 19 23.79 -17.58 -0.67
C ASN A 19 23.21 -16.32 -0.01
N PRO A 20 22.55 -16.45 1.17
CA PRO A 20 21.99 -15.33 1.91
C PRO A 20 23.08 -14.48 2.60
N GLN A 21 23.94 -13.85 1.79
CA GLN A 21 24.95 -12.90 2.20
C GLN A 21 24.47 -11.50 1.83
N SER A 22 24.01 -10.75 2.83
CA SER A 22 23.77 -9.32 2.73
C SER A 22 24.24 -8.62 4.01
N ASN A 23 24.70 -7.38 3.86
CA ASN A 23 25.02 -6.49 4.96
C ASN A 23 23.75 -5.91 5.63
N SER A 24 22.59 -6.04 4.98
CA SER A 24 21.29 -5.63 5.52
C SER A 24 20.63 -6.81 6.24
N PRO A 25 20.31 -6.69 7.55
CA PRO A 25 19.58 -7.73 8.29
C PRO A 25 18.23 -8.10 7.64
N LEU A 26 17.54 -7.11 7.07
CA LEU A 26 16.26 -7.33 6.38
C LEU A 26 16.46 -8.17 5.12
N GLU A 27 17.38 -7.77 4.24
CA GLU A 27 17.66 -8.51 3.01
C GLU A 27 18.14 -9.94 3.32
N LYS A 28 19.02 -10.09 4.32
CA LYS A 28 19.50 -11.40 4.76
C LYS A 28 18.35 -12.30 5.21
N LYS A 29 17.42 -11.78 6.01
CA LYS A 29 16.22 -12.52 6.45
C LYS A 29 15.31 -12.86 5.28
N CYS A 30 15.10 -11.96 4.33
CA CYS A 30 14.31 -12.25 3.13
C CYS A 30 14.96 -13.35 2.28
N LEU A 31 16.28 -13.33 2.07
CA LEU A 31 17.01 -14.38 1.35
C LEU A 31 16.90 -15.74 2.06
N GLN A 32 16.96 -15.77 3.39
CA GLN A 32 16.74 -16.99 4.17
C GLN A 32 15.32 -17.52 4.00
N LEU A 33 14.31 -16.65 4.10
CA LEU A 33 12.89 -17.03 3.96
C LEU A 33 12.56 -17.59 2.58
N ARG A 34 13.26 -17.15 1.52
CA ARG A 34 13.08 -17.72 0.17
C ARG A 34 13.42 -19.21 0.07
N GLN A 35 14.20 -19.74 1.02
CA GLN A 35 14.68 -21.12 1.04
C GLN A 35 13.90 -22.01 2.01
N ILE A 36 12.95 -21.45 2.78
CA ILE A 36 12.13 -22.18 3.74
C ILE A 36 10.81 -22.59 3.06
N PRO A 37 10.29 -23.80 3.32
CA PRO A 37 8.95 -24.22 2.90
C PRO A 37 7.84 -23.25 3.33
N LEU A 38 6.86 -23.01 2.45
CA LEU A 38 5.78 -22.06 2.75
C LEU A 38 4.91 -22.46 3.95
N ASN A 39 4.77 -23.75 4.24
CA ASN A 39 4.05 -24.24 5.42
C ASN A 39 4.72 -23.89 6.76
N GLU A 40 6.00 -23.53 6.75
CA GLU A 40 6.75 -23.10 7.95
C GLU A 40 6.71 -21.58 8.17
N PHE A 41 6.13 -20.81 7.25
CA PHE A 41 6.05 -19.35 7.38
C PHE A 41 5.19 -18.95 8.58
N LYS A 42 5.69 -18.02 9.38
CA LYS A 42 4.90 -17.32 10.39
C LYS A 42 4.20 -16.09 9.79
N ALA A 43 3.28 -15.50 10.54
CA ALA A 43 2.60 -14.28 10.08
C ALA A 43 3.58 -13.12 9.89
N ASP A 44 4.52 -12.90 10.82
CA ASP A 44 5.59 -11.92 10.67
C ASP A 44 6.49 -12.16 9.44
N ASP A 45 6.77 -13.42 9.10
CA ASP A 45 7.50 -13.78 7.89
C ASP A 45 6.69 -13.42 6.62
N LEU A 46 5.37 -13.68 6.60
CA LEU A 46 4.47 -13.27 5.51
C LEU A 46 4.44 -11.75 5.36
N VAL A 47 4.17 -11.02 6.43
CA VAL A 47 4.15 -9.54 6.44
C VAL A 47 5.46 -8.99 5.88
N ARG A 48 6.58 -9.50 6.39
CA ARG A 48 7.92 -9.05 5.99
C ARG A 48 8.16 -9.24 4.50
N MET A 49 7.82 -10.41 3.96
CA MET A 49 8.07 -10.71 2.55
C MET A 49 7.10 -9.96 1.62
N ILE A 50 5.82 -9.86 2.01
CA ILE A 50 4.78 -9.15 1.25
C ILE A 50 5.10 -7.65 1.15
N LEU A 51 5.50 -6.99 2.24
CA LEU A 51 5.88 -5.57 2.23
C LEU A 51 7.10 -5.26 1.36
N GLN A 52 7.95 -6.27 1.08
CA GLN A 52 9.07 -6.15 0.14
C GLN A 52 8.70 -6.55 -1.30
N ASN A 53 7.44 -6.90 -1.54
CA ASN A 53 6.93 -7.38 -2.82
C ASN A 53 7.64 -8.66 -3.32
N ILE A 54 8.07 -9.53 -2.39
CA ILE A 54 8.78 -10.79 -2.70
C ILE A 54 7.80 -11.95 -2.61
N GLY A 55 7.72 -12.77 -3.67
CA GLY A 55 6.91 -14.00 -3.67
C GLY A 55 5.40 -13.77 -3.57
N ILE A 56 4.92 -12.56 -3.84
CA ILE A 56 3.50 -12.16 -3.64
C ILE A 56 2.51 -13.05 -4.38
N GLU A 57 2.90 -13.63 -5.52
CA GLU A 57 2.08 -14.57 -6.31
C GLU A 57 1.71 -15.85 -5.53
N TYR A 58 2.51 -16.21 -4.52
CA TYR A 58 2.26 -17.36 -3.63
C TYR A 58 1.89 -16.94 -2.21
N LEU A 59 2.53 -15.88 -1.70
CA LEU A 59 2.37 -15.46 -0.31
C LEU A 59 1.05 -14.74 -0.05
N VAL A 60 0.51 -13.98 -1.02
CA VAL A 60 -0.78 -13.30 -0.83
C VAL A 60 -1.92 -14.32 -0.76
N PRO A 61 -2.05 -15.30 -1.68
CA PRO A 61 -3.04 -16.37 -1.51
C PRO A 61 -2.91 -17.13 -0.19
N LEU A 62 -1.69 -17.42 0.26
CA LEU A 62 -1.45 -18.09 1.54
C LEU A 62 -1.87 -17.22 2.74
N ALA A 63 -1.59 -15.92 2.69
CA ALA A 63 -1.99 -14.97 3.72
C ALA A 63 -3.52 -14.82 3.78
N MET A 64 -4.20 -14.80 2.63
CA MET A 64 -5.66 -14.76 2.55
C MET A 64 -6.32 -15.93 3.28
N GLU A 65 -5.78 -17.14 3.16
CA GLU A 65 -6.30 -18.32 3.87
C GLU A 65 -6.24 -18.17 5.38
N ARG A 66 -5.22 -17.47 5.91
CA ARG A 66 -5.12 -17.18 7.35
C ARG A 66 -6.15 -16.14 7.76
N LEU A 67 -6.23 -15.04 7.02
CA LEU A 67 -7.14 -13.94 7.33
C LEU A 67 -8.63 -14.31 7.25
N ARG A 68 -9.00 -15.38 6.51
CA ARG A 68 -10.37 -15.89 6.48
C ARG A 68 -10.89 -16.36 7.83
N ALA A 69 -10.00 -16.80 8.73
CA ALA A 69 -10.38 -17.20 10.08
C ALA A 69 -10.68 -15.98 10.96
N ASP A 70 -9.71 -15.09 11.09
CA ASP A 70 -9.86 -13.79 11.75
C ASP A 70 -8.90 -12.75 11.12
N PRO A 71 -9.42 -11.68 10.49
CA PRO A 71 -8.60 -10.64 9.85
C PRO A 71 -7.66 -9.87 10.79
N LEU A 72 -7.92 -9.93 12.11
CA LEU A 72 -7.15 -9.25 13.15
C LEU A 72 -6.33 -10.21 14.02
N GLU A 73 -6.29 -11.51 13.67
CA GLU A 73 -5.65 -12.56 14.47
C GLU A 73 -4.16 -12.27 14.69
N ASP A 74 -3.47 -11.80 13.64
CA ASP A 74 -2.04 -11.57 13.66
C ASP A 74 -1.67 -10.33 14.46
N ARG A 75 -0.86 -10.51 15.50
CA ARG A 75 -0.47 -9.47 16.47
C ARG A 75 1.03 -9.22 16.55
N ASP A 76 1.81 -9.76 15.63
CA ASP A 76 3.28 -9.70 15.67
C ASP A 76 3.81 -8.26 15.68
N PHE A 77 3.14 -7.34 14.99
CA PHE A 77 3.43 -5.90 15.02
C PHE A 77 2.30 -5.10 15.68
N TYR A 78 1.08 -5.36 15.22
CA TYR A 78 -0.18 -4.84 15.75
C TYR A 78 -1.30 -5.77 15.25
N PRO A 79 -2.46 -5.83 15.92
CA PRO A 79 -3.59 -6.64 15.45
C PRO A 79 -4.00 -6.27 14.02
N GLY A 80 -4.05 -7.24 13.11
CA GLY A 80 -4.37 -7.01 11.69
C GLY A 80 -3.18 -6.58 10.83
N SER A 81 -1.95 -6.71 11.34
CA SER A 81 -0.73 -6.37 10.57
C SER A 81 -0.59 -7.13 9.24
N LEU A 82 -1.07 -8.38 9.15
CA LEU A 82 -1.09 -9.13 7.89
C LEU A 82 -2.10 -8.57 6.89
N LEU A 83 -3.32 -8.22 7.32
CA LEU A 83 -4.27 -7.52 6.47
C LEU A 83 -3.69 -6.17 5.99
N GLY A 84 -3.06 -5.41 6.90
CA GLY A 84 -2.35 -4.18 6.56
C GLY A 84 -1.30 -4.37 5.45
N ALA A 85 -0.50 -5.44 5.54
CA ALA A 85 0.50 -5.77 4.53
C ALA A 85 -0.14 -6.14 3.18
N ILE A 86 -1.23 -6.91 3.17
CA ILE A 86 -1.96 -7.27 1.95
C ILE A 86 -2.51 -6.02 1.27
N LEU A 87 -3.09 -5.08 2.02
CA LEU A 87 -3.61 -3.82 1.48
C LEU A 87 -2.51 -2.95 0.83
N GLU A 88 -1.23 -3.19 1.11
CA GLU A 88 -0.10 -2.49 0.49
C GLU A 88 0.52 -3.21 -0.71
N VAL A 89 0.02 -4.40 -1.07
CA VAL A 89 0.49 -5.15 -2.24
C VAL A 89 0.32 -4.34 -3.52
N SER A 90 1.29 -4.48 -4.44
CA SER A 90 1.30 -3.77 -5.71
C SER A 90 0.00 -3.94 -6.50
N TYR A 91 -0.43 -2.88 -7.19
CA TYR A 91 -1.67 -2.91 -7.98
C TYR A 91 -1.62 -3.93 -9.12
N GLN A 92 -0.42 -4.17 -9.68
CA GLN A 92 -0.19 -5.17 -10.73
C GLN A 92 -0.58 -6.59 -10.31
N PHE A 93 -0.44 -6.92 -9.01
CA PHE A 93 -0.91 -8.19 -8.49
C PHE A 93 -2.44 -8.22 -8.50
N TRP A 94 -3.08 -7.18 -8.00
CA TRP A 94 -4.55 -7.11 -7.92
C TRP A 94 -5.24 -7.08 -9.27
N GLU A 95 -4.62 -6.49 -10.31
CA GLU A 95 -5.14 -6.59 -11.68
C GLU A 95 -5.18 -8.03 -12.20
N LYS A 96 -4.24 -8.88 -11.78
CA LYS A 96 -4.21 -10.29 -12.15
C LYS A 96 -5.13 -11.16 -11.29
N HIS A 97 -5.45 -10.70 -10.08
CA HIS A 97 -6.21 -11.45 -9.07
C HIS A 97 -7.43 -10.67 -8.59
N PRO A 98 -8.40 -10.34 -9.47
CA PRO A 98 -9.58 -9.56 -9.10
C PRO A 98 -10.45 -10.23 -8.03
N ASP A 99 -10.52 -11.57 -8.03
CA ASP A 99 -11.30 -12.33 -7.03
C ASP A 99 -10.72 -12.16 -5.62
N LEU A 100 -9.39 -12.24 -5.48
CA LEU A 100 -8.71 -12.01 -4.20
C LEU A 100 -8.84 -10.55 -3.76
N ARG A 101 -8.83 -9.62 -4.71
CA ARG A 101 -9.04 -8.19 -4.43
C ARG A 101 -10.42 -7.97 -3.82
N GLU A 102 -11.47 -8.47 -4.46
CA GLU A 102 -12.84 -8.34 -3.96
C GLU A 102 -12.98 -8.94 -2.55
N GLU A 103 -12.37 -10.10 -2.30
CA GLU A 103 -12.39 -10.74 -0.99
C GLU A 103 -11.77 -9.87 0.11
N VAL A 104 -10.60 -9.27 -0.15
CA VAL A 104 -9.94 -8.34 0.79
C VAL A 104 -10.79 -7.08 0.99
N GLU A 105 -11.41 -6.54 -0.06
CA GLU A 105 -12.29 -5.37 0.04
C GLU A 105 -13.49 -5.67 0.96
N ILE A 106 -14.13 -6.83 0.80
CA ILE A 106 -15.23 -7.28 1.66
C ILE A 106 -14.76 -7.44 3.11
N MET A 107 -13.61 -8.10 3.31
CA MET A 107 -13.02 -8.33 4.63
C MET A 107 -12.73 -7.02 5.34
N TYR A 108 -12.07 -6.09 4.65
CA TYR A 108 -11.81 -4.75 5.14
C TYR A 108 -13.12 -4.06 5.52
N ASN A 109 -14.08 -3.94 4.61
CA ASN A 109 -15.34 -3.22 4.83
C ASN A 109 -16.12 -3.73 6.05
N LYS A 110 -16.12 -5.05 6.31
CA LYS A 110 -16.75 -5.64 7.49
C LYS A 110 -16.17 -5.12 8.81
N LEU A 111 -14.87 -4.80 8.85
CA LEU A 111 -14.21 -4.24 10.04
C LEU A 111 -14.69 -2.80 10.32
N PHE A 112 -15.02 -2.02 9.28
CA PHE A 112 -15.42 -0.61 9.43
C PHE A 112 -16.91 -0.43 9.74
N VAL A 113 -17.78 -1.36 9.29
CA VAL A 113 -19.21 -1.32 9.61
C VAL A 113 -19.46 -1.50 11.13
N ASN A 114 -18.53 -2.13 11.84
CA ASN A 114 -18.63 -2.38 13.28
C ASN A 114 -17.95 -1.29 14.16
N GLU A 115 -17.46 -0.19 13.58
CA GLU A 115 -16.75 0.91 14.29
C GLU A 115 -17.55 1.56 15.43
N SER A 116 -18.87 1.42 15.45
CA SER A 116 -19.76 2.23 16.29
C SER A 116 -19.65 1.95 17.80
N ASN A 117 -18.94 0.91 18.25
CA ASN A 117 -19.05 0.40 19.62
C ASN A 117 -17.75 0.00 20.36
N GLU A 118 -16.54 0.27 19.85
CA GLU A 118 -15.32 -0.31 20.46
C GLU A 118 -14.26 0.67 21.01
N GLU A 119 -13.51 0.16 22.00
CA GLU A 119 -12.47 0.79 22.81
C GLU A 119 -11.32 1.44 22.00
N ASP A 120 -10.55 2.33 22.63
CA ASP A 120 -9.50 3.14 21.99
C ASP A 120 -8.43 2.32 21.21
N LEU A 121 -8.13 1.08 21.61
CA LEU A 121 -7.19 0.21 20.89
C LEU A 121 -7.69 -0.17 19.49
N THR A 122 -8.99 -0.44 19.33
CA THR A 122 -9.59 -0.77 18.03
C THR A 122 -9.49 0.42 17.07
N LYS A 123 -9.56 1.67 17.58
CA LYS A 123 -9.43 2.89 16.77
C LYS A 123 -8.04 3.06 16.16
N ASP A 124 -6.98 2.75 16.91
CA ASP A 124 -5.60 2.86 16.38
C ASP A 124 -5.33 1.82 15.28
N ILE A 125 -5.79 0.59 15.47
CA ILE A 125 -5.70 -0.50 14.48
C ILE A 125 -6.45 -0.10 13.20
N ILE A 126 -7.69 0.34 13.35
CA ILE A 126 -8.54 0.81 12.27
C ILE A 126 -7.91 1.99 11.54
N ARG A 127 -7.31 2.94 12.28
CA ARG A 127 -6.58 4.06 11.68
C ARG A 127 -5.42 3.56 10.82
N ASP A 128 -4.64 2.60 11.29
CA ASP A 128 -3.51 2.06 10.55
C ASP A 128 -3.95 1.26 9.32
N LEU A 129 -5.01 0.45 9.44
CA LEU A 129 -5.64 -0.25 8.30
C LEU A 129 -6.20 0.73 7.26
N LYS A 130 -6.82 1.85 7.67
CA LYS A 130 -7.25 2.92 6.75
C LYS A 130 -6.09 3.46 5.91
N LYS A 131 -4.89 3.60 6.49
CA LYS A 131 -3.71 4.08 5.75
C LYS A 131 -3.27 3.13 4.64
N SER A 132 -3.49 1.83 4.83
CA SER A 132 -3.12 0.78 3.87
C SER A 132 -4.24 0.53 2.86
N HIS A 133 -5.52 0.67 3.23
CA HIS A 133 -6.63 0.51 2.29
C HIS A 133 -6.73 1.61 1.24
N LEU A 134 -6.41 2.85 1.59
CA LEU A 134 -6.36 3.93 0.61
C LEU A 134 -5.36 3.61 -0.53
N THR A 135 -4.26 2.90 -0.23
CA THR A 135 -3.34 2.41 -1.26
C THR A 135 -3.89 1.22 -2.06
N PHE A 136 -4.76 0.42 -1.46
CA PHE A 136 -5.34 -0.79 -2.02
C PHE A 136 -6.39 -0.52 -3.12
N THR A 137 -7.43 0.28 -2.82
CA THR A 137 -8.64 0.33 -3.67
C THR A 137 -8.62 1.39 -4.75
N GLU A 138 -8.05 2.56 -4.48
CA GLU A 138 -8.22 3.74 -5.35
C GLU A 138 -6.92 4.23 -5.99
N PHE A 139 -5.77 4.02 -5.34
CA PHE A 139 -4.55 4.76 -5.67
C PHE A 139 -3.36 3.90 -6.08
N GLY A 140 -3.45 2.58 -6.00
CA GLY A 140 -2.35 1.66 -6.31
C GLY A 140 -1.78 1.86 -7.72
N TYR A 141 -2.65 1.97 -8.73
CA TYR A 141 -2.24 2.28 -10.11
C TYR A 141 -1.40 3.56 -10.21
N TYR A 142 -1.93 4.65 -9.65
CA TYR A 142 -1.26 5.96 -9.70
C TYR A 142 0.00 5.96 -8.85
N ARG A 143 0.03 5.26 -7.72
CA ARG A 143 1.22 5.09 -6.88
C ARG A 143 2.34 4.43 -7.67
N ASP A 144 2.06 3.30 -8.34
CA ASP A 144 3.06 2.58 -9.15
C ASP A 144 3.53 3.41 -10.34
N LEU A 145 2.62 4.16 -10.97
CA LEU A 145 2.94 5.08 -12.06
C LEU A 145 3.85 6.23 -11.59
N ILE A 146 3.50 6.87 -10.48
CA ILE A 146 4.21 7.98 -9.85
C ILE A 146 5.60 7.54 -9.39
N TRP A 147 5.73 6.32 -8.83
CA TRP A 147 6.99 5.77 -8.37
C TRP A 147 8.02 5.56 -9.49
N LYS A 148 7.62 5.56 -10.77
CA LYS A 148 8.56 5.50 -11.91
C LYS A 148 9.36 6.79 -12.11
N ASP A 149 8.91 7.94 -11.60
CA ASP A 149 9.63 9.22 -11.74
C ASP A 149 10.79 9.31 -10.73
N GLN A 150 12.03 9.46 -11.22
CA GLN A 150 13.23 9.61 -10.40
C GLN A 150 13.17 10.79 -9.40
N ARG A 151 12.52 11.91 -9.77
CA ARG A 151 12.38 13.06 -8.86
C ARG A 151 11.52 12.70 -7.66
N VAL A 152 10.47 11.91 -7.87
CA VAL A 152 9.60 11.44 -6.79
C VAL A 152 10.40 10.57 -5.83
N LYS A 153 11.18 9.61 -6.34
CA LYS A 153 12.05 8.76 -5.50
C LYS A 153 13.05 9.55 -4.66
N GLN A 154 13.55 10.67 -5.18
CA GLN A 154 14.57 11.48 -4.51
C GLN A 154 14.01 12.52 -3.54
N THR A 155 12.75 12.93 -3.69
CA THR A 155 12.19 14.09 -2.98
C THR A 155 10.96 13.78 -2.14
N CYS A 156 10.19 12.74 -2.49
CA CYS A 156 8.93 12.44 -1.83
C CYS A 156 9.09 11.33 -0.80
N SER A 157 8.54 11.53 0.40
CA SER A 157 8.28 10.45 1.34
C SER A 157 7.20 9.51 0.80
N GLY A 158 7.08 8.32 1.39
CA GLY A 158 5.97 7.39 1.10
C GLY A 158 4.60 8.07 1.26
N TYR A 159 4.48 8.96 2.26
CA TYR A 159 3.26 9.73 2.48
C TYR A 159 2.96 10.73 1.35
N ALA A 160 3.97 11.48 0.90
CA ALA A 160 3.82 12.40 -0.21
C ALA A 160 3.42 11.70 -1.52
N ILE A 161 3.90 10.47 -1.74
CA ILE A 161 3.50 9.64 -2.89
C ILE A 161 2.02 9.24 -2.79
N LYS A 162 1.54 8.87 -1.60
CA LYS A 162 0.12 8.59 -1.37
C LYS A 162 -0.74 9.79 -1.73
N ILE A 163 -0.38 10.99 -1.24
CA ILE A 163 -1.08 12.24 -1.58
C ILE A 163 -1.10 12.50 -3.09
N LEU A 164 0.03 12.33 -3.78
CA LEU A 164 0.10 12.51 -5.22
C LEU A 164 -0.78 11.50 -5.97
N ALA A 165 -0.87 10.26 -5.48
CA ALA A 165 -1.74 9.23 -6.08
C ALA A 165 -3.23 9.52 -5.85
N VAL A 166 -3.60 10.06 -4.68
CA VAL A 166 -4.96 10.54 -4.39
C VAL A 166 -5.33 11.70 -5.33
N ILE A 167 -4.45 12.70 -5.44
CA ILE A 167 -4.67 13.81 -6.37
C ILE A 167 -4.74 13.27 -7.80
N ALA A 168 -3.88 12.35 -8.20
CA ALA A 168 -3.86 11.83 -9.57
C ALA A 168 -5.18 11.17 -9.99
N SER A 169 -5.84 10.46 -9.07
CA SER A 169 -7.08 9.71 -9.30
C SER A 169 -8.35 10.56 -9.18
N ARG A 170 -8.35 11.59 -8.33
CA ARG A 170 -9.53 12.42 -8.03
C ARG A 170 -9.43 13.86 -8.53
N GLN A 171 -8.35 14.24 -9.19
CA GLN A 171 -8.13 15.61 -9.66
C GLN A 171 -9.21 16.10 -10.65
N PRO A 172 -9.67 17.35 -10.52
CA PRO A 172 -9.32 18.30 -9.47
C PRO A 172 -10.01 17.96 -8.13
N ILE A 173 -9.27 18.00 -7.02
CA ILE A 173 -9.79 17.68 -5.67
C ILE A 173 -9.56 18.85 -4.71
N VAL A 174 -10.56 19.23 -3.90
CA VAL A 174 -10.39 20.26 -2.87
C VAL A 174 -9.60 19.74 -1.67
N LEU A 175 -8.97 20.65 -0.91
CA LEU A 175 -8.21 20.27 0.29
C LEU A 175 -9.01 19.46 1.31
N GLU A 176 -10.29 19.78 1.49
CA GLU A 176 -11.17 19.09 2.45
C GLU A 176 -11.38 17.63 2.05
N ASP A 177 -11.83 17.38 0.83
CA ASP A 177 -11.98 16.03 0.27
C ASP A 177 -10.65 15.27 0.23
N LEU A 178 -9.54 15.95 -0.10
CA LEU A 178 -8.21 15.34 -0.06
C LEU A 178 -7.86 14.88 1.35
N ASN A 179 -8.10 15.72 2.37
CA ASN A 179 -7.84 15.38 3.77
C ASN A 179 -8.73 14.25 4.29
N ALA A 180 -9.95 14.10 3.77
CA ALA A 180 -10.83 12.97 4.08
C ALA A 180 -10.31 11.63 3.50
N LEU A 181 -9.54 11.69 2.41
CA LEU A 181 -8.97 10.54 1.70
C LEU A 181 -7.53 10.21 2.08
N ILE A 182 -6.95 10.90 3.08
CA ILE A 182 -5.59 10.61 3.55
C ILE A 182 -5.55 10.51 5.08
N PRO A 183 -4.65 9.68 5.64
CA PRO A 183 -4.58 9.44 7.09
C PRO A 183 -4.32 10.67 7.96
N GLU A 184 -3.53 11.61 7.45
CA GLU A 184 -3.13 12.82 8.16
C GLU A 184 -3.37 14.06 7.28
N PRO A 185 -3.98 15.13 7.81
CA PRO A 185 -4.21 16.33 7.02
C PRO A 185 -2.93 16.83 6.35
N LEU A 186 -3.03 17.17 5.06
CA LEU A 186 -1.91 17.67 4.29
C LEU A 186 -1.47 19.02 4.86
N SER A 187 -0.33 19.05 5.56
CA SER A 187 0.24 20.27 6.11
C SER A 187 0.59 21.29 5.03
N ASP A 188 0.51 22.59 5.35
CA ASP A 188 0.92 23.67 4.43
C ASP A 188 2.37 23.50 3.94
N LYS A 189 3.27 23.02 4.80
CA LYS A 189 4.65 22.72 4.40
C LYS A 189 4.71 21.61 3.34
N GLY A 190 3.88 20.57 3.48
CA GLY A 190 3.72 19.52 2.48
C GLY A 190 3.19 20.06 1.16
N VAL A 191 2.15 20.90 1.20
CA VAL A 191 1.60 21.58 0.00
C VAL A 191 2.68 22.38 -0.72
N GLN A 192 3.41 23.22 0.02
CA GLN A 192 4.47 24.07 -0.55
C GLN A 192 5.61 23.23 -1.15
N MET A 193 5.97 22.11 -0.52
CA MET A 193 6.97 21.20 -1.05
C MET A 193 6.51 20.60 -2.39
N LEU A 194 5.27 20.13 -2.50
CA LEU A 194 4.73 19.55 -3.73
C LEU A 194 4.59 20.59 -4.86
N LEU A 195 4.20 21.82 -4.53
CA LEU A 195 4.14 22.95 -5.48
C LEU A 195 5.54 23.37 -5.96
N LYS A 196 6.50 23.53 -5.04
CA LYS A 196 7.87 23.93 -5.36
C LYS A 196 8.56 22.93 -6.29
N ASN A 197 8.30 21.64 -6.11
CA ASN A 197 8.79 20.58 -6.99
C ASN A 197 7.96 20.39 -8.26
N GLN A 198 6.92 21.21 -8.47
CA GLN A 198 6.04 21.19 -9.63
C GLN A 198 5.33 19.86 -9.84
N PHE A 199 5.06 19.10 -8.77
CA PHE A 199 4.26 17.88 -8.86
C PHE A 199 2.77 18.21 -8.95
N ILE A 200 2.33 19.20 -8.18
CA ILE A 200 0.94 19.67 -8.17
C ILE A 200 0.84 21.12 -8.64
N THR A 201 -0.36 21.55 -8.95
CA THR A 201 -0.75 22.94 -9.22
C THR A 201 -2.14 23.19 -8.67
N TYR A 202 -2.48 24.47 -8.50
CA TYR A 202 -3.85 24.86 -8.19
C TYR A 202 -4.66 24.95 -9.48
N ASP A 203 -5.89 24.48 -9.43
CA ASP A 203 -6.88 24.74 -10.46
C ASP A 203 -7.71 25.96 -10.02
N TYR A 204 -7.53 27.10 -10.68
CA TYR A 204 -8.11 28.36 -10.25
C TYR A 204 -8.91 28.99 -11.40
N GLU A 205 -10.24 28.99 -11.29
CA GLU A 205 -11.16 29.65 -12.23
C GLU A 205 -12.00 30.79 -11.58
N GLY A 206 -11.63 31.30 -10.39
CA GLY A 206 -12.50 32.23 -9.63
C GLY A 206 -11.85 33.48 -9.05
N THR A 207 -12.57 34.22 -8.19
CA THR A 207 -12.03 35.29 -7.32
C THR A 207 -12.01 34.83 -5.86
N TYR A 208 -11.08 35.40 -5.07
CA TYR A 208 -10.67 34.94 -3.74
C TYR A 208 -11.75 35.14 -2.64
N PRO A 209 -11.85 34.24 -1.62
CA PRO A 209 -11.07 33.02 -1.42
C PRO A 209 -11.80 31.79 -2.00
N ALA A 210 -11.35 31.33 -3.16
CA ALA A 210 -11.83 30.08 -3.75
C ALA A 210 -11.23 28.86 -3.01
N PRO A 211 -11.93 27.70 -3.00
CA PRO A 211 -11.36 26.45 -2.51
C PRO A 211 -10.04 26.13 -3.21
N ARG A 212 -9.04 25.63 -2.46
CA ARG A 212 -7.78 25.17 -3.03
C ARG A 212 -8.02 23.82 -3.73
N PHE A 213 -8.26 23.84 -5.04
CA PHE A 213 -8.32 22.63 -5.85
C PHE A 213 -6.91 22.20 -6.24
N PHE A 214 -6.55 20.96 -5.93
CA PHE A 214 -5.29 20.35 -6.30
C PHE A 214 -5.44 19.49 -7.55
N ARG A 215 -4.45 19.61 -8.42
CA ARG A 215 -4.29 18.81 -9.63
C ARG A 215 -2.81 18.50 -9.82
N LEU A 216 -2.47 17.41 -10.49
CA LEU A 216 -1.11 17.20 -10.96
C LEU A 216 -0.75 18.26 -12.01
N SER A 217 0.46 18.81 -11.93
CA SER A 217 0.92 19.81 -12.89
C SER A 217 0.91 19.23 -14.31
N LYS A 218 0.66 20.08 -15.33
CA LYS A 218 0.60 19.64 -16.73
C LYS A 218 1.88 18.91 -17.17
N ALA A 219 3.04 19.43 -16.75
CA ALA A 219 4.33 18.82 -17.05
C ALA A 219 4.49 17.46 -16.37
N PHE A 220 4.02 17.33 -15.12
CA PHE A 220 4.10 16.07 -14.40
C PHE A 220 3.16 15.01 -14.99
N ARG A 221 1.90 15.36 -15.30
CA ARG A 221 0.95 14.46 -16.00
C ARG A 221 1.51 13.94 -17.32
N LYS A 222 2.04 14.83 -18.16
CA LYS A 222 2.67 14.45 -19.43
C LYS A 222 3.81 13.44 -19.23
N LYS A 223 4.60 13.59 -18.16
CA LYS A 223 5.70 12.68 -17.83
C LYS A 223 5.21 11.32 -17.33
N LEU A 224 4.07 11.29 -16.65
CA LEU A 224 3.40 10.06 -16.20
C LEU A 224 2.58 9.40 -17.32
N GLY A 225 2.36 10.06 -18.46
CA GLY A 225 1.49 9.56 -19.52
C GLY A 225 -0.01 9.67 -19.18
N LEU A 226 -0.37 10.65 -18.34
CA LEU A 226 -1.73 11.01 -17.93
C LEU A 226 -2.26 12.24 -18.67
#